data_AF-A0A3N1PJN5-F1
#
_entry.id   AF-A0A3N1PJN5-F1
#
_cell.length_a   1.000
_cell.length_b   1.000
_cell.length_c   1.000
_cell.angle_alpha   90.00
_cell.angle_beta   90.00
_cell.angle_gamma   90.00
#
_symmetry.space_group_name_H-M   'P 1'
#
loop_
_entity.id
_entity.type
_entity.pdbx_description
1 polymer ?
#
loop_
_entity_poly.entity_id
_entity_poly.type
_entity_poly.pdbx_seq_one_letter_code
_entity_poly.pdbx_strand_id
1 'polypeptide(L)' 'MSTRSVFRFVDYKISVHPDSEPAFTARCLSPDCKWSLAATADGEQADVDCIEHTAATGHGIFSRACEAVSVVVPKT' A
#
# COMPACT_ATOMS: atom_id res chain seq x y z
N MET A 1 -43.05 31.35 -1.42
CA MET A 1 -42.05 30.69 -0.56
C MET A 1 -40.77 30.54 -1.35
N SER A 2 -39.62 30.99 -0.82
CA SER A 2 -38.32 30.83 -1.48
C SER A 2 -37.69 29.52 -0.99
N THR A 3 -37.37 28.62 -1.91
CA THR A 3 -36.62 27.39 -1.63
C THR A 3 -35.15 27.75 -1.43
N ARG A 4 -34.65 27.53 -0.22
CA ARG A 4 -33.24 27.75 0.12
C ARG A 4 -32.51 26.41 0.07
N SER A 5 -31.66 26.24 -0.93
CA SER A 5 -30.79 25.06 -1.04
C SER A 5 -29.59 25.22 -0.12
N VAL A 6 -29.27 24.18 0.66
CA VAL A 6 -28.07 24.09 1.49
C VAL A 6 -27.14 23.06 0.87
N PHE A 7 -25.97 23.50 0.39
CA PHE A 7 -24.91 22.59 -0.04
C PHE A 7 -24.15 22.10 1.20
N ARG A 8 -24.05 20.77 1.37
CA ARG A 8 -23.18 20.16 2.37
C ARG A 8 -21.92 19.69 1.67
N PHE A 9 -20.79 20.31 2.00
CA PHE A 9 -19.48 19.81 1.63
C PHE A 9 -19.16 18.63 2.55
N VAL A 10 -19.06 17.43 1.97
CA VAL A 10 -18.63 16.23 2.70
C VAL A 10 -17.19 15.97 2.30
N ASP A 11 -16.31 15.97 3.29
CA ASP A 11 -14.92 15.55 3.09
C ASP A 11 -14.85 14.03 3.03
N TYR A 12 -14.17 13.50 2.02
CA TYR A 12 -13.99 12.06 1.83
C TYR A 12 -12.53 11.64 2.05
N LYS A 13 -12.32 10.38 2.41
CA LYS A 13 -11.01 9.70 2.46
C LYS A 13 -11.10 8.35 1.74
N ILE A 14 -9.94 7.85 1.33
CA ILE A 14 -9.78 6.47 0.84
C ILE A 14 -9.42 5.58 2.03
N SER A 15 -9.96 4.36 2.06
CA SER A 15 -9.62 3.31 3.03
C SER A 15 -9.60 1.96 2.32
N VAL A 16 -8.93 0.97 2.89
CA VAL A 16 -8.91 -0.39 2.33
C VAL A 16 -10.26 -1.05 2.59
N HIS A 17 -10.80 -1.76 1.59
CA HIS A 17 -12.03 -2.53 1.75
C HIS A 17 -11.81 -3.64 2.80
N PRO A 18 -12.75 -3.90 3.72
CA PRO A 18 -12.59 -4.94 4.74
C PRO A 18 -12.31 -6.34 4.19
N ASP A 19 -12.96 -6.69 3.08
CA ASP A 19 -12.74 -7.95 2.35
C ASP A 19 -11.65 -7.85 1.28
N SER A 20 -10.81 -6.80 1.31
CA SER A 20 -9.67 -6.73 0.39
C SER A 20 -8.69 -7.84 0.71
N GLU A 21 -8.18 -8.49 -0.33
CA GLU A 21 -7.01 -9.35 -0.27
C GLU A 21 -5.80 -8.53 -0.77
N PRO A 22 -5.10 -7.78 0.11
CA PRO A 22 -3.97 -6.97 -0.32
C PRO A 22 -2.84 -7.86 -0.84
N ALA A 23 -2.14 -7.40 -1.87
CA ALA A 23 -0.98 -8.08 -2.44
C ALA A 23 0.23 -7.15 -2.41
N PHE A 24 1.22 -7.51 -1.61
CA PHE A 24 2.49 -6.81 -1.46
C PHE A 24 3.57 -7.49 -2.30
N THR A 25 4.31 -6.69 -3.07
CA THR A 25 5.48 -7.16 -3.83
C THR A 25 6.66 -6.23 -3.58
N ALA A 26 7.87 -6.75 -3.75
CA ALA A 26 9.09 -5.97 -3.63
C ALA A 26 10.16 -6.46 -4.63
N ARG A 27 11.05 -5.57 -5.04
CA ARG A 27 12.29 -5.92 -5.74
C ARG A 27 13.43 -5.04 -5.27
N CYS A 28 14.61 -5.63 -5.15
CA CYS A 28 15.84 -4.89 -4.86
C CYS A 28 16.22 -4.05 -6.09
N LEU A 29 16.71 -2.82 -5.86
CA LEU A 29 17.14 -1.89 -6.91
C LEU A 29 18.66 -1.73 -7.00
N SER A 30 19.43 -2.45 -6.18
CA SER A 30 20.89 -2.49 -6.34
C SER A 30 21.26 -3.05 -7.71
N PRO A 31 22.30 -2.51 -8.37
CA PRO A 31 22.76 -3.02 -9.67
C PRO A 31 23.03 -4.52 -9.62
N ASP A 32 22.61 -5.23 -10.66
CA ASP A 32 22.79 -6.68 -10.86
C ASP A 32 22.15 -7.60 -9.81
N CYS A 33 21.43 -7.06 -8.82
CA CYS A 33 20.67 -7.85 -7.86
C CYS A 33 19.32 -8.28 -8.46
N LYS A 34 19.05 -9.58 -8.44
CA LYS A 34 17.80 -10.18 -8.96
C LYS A 34 16.81 -10.55 -7.86
N TRP A 35 17.05 -10.09 -6.63
CA TRP A 35 16.16 -10.41 -5.53
C TRP A 35 14.81 -9.75 -5.71
N SER A 36 13.75 -10.53 -5.54
CA SER A 36 12.36 -10.08 -5.57
C SER A 36 11.52 -10.89 -4.62
N LEU A 37 10.52 -10.24 -4.05
CA LEU A 37 9.47 -10.84 -3.24
C LEU A 37 8.24 -11.08 -4.12
N ALA A 38 7.79 -12.33 -4.18
CA ALA A 38 6.51 -12.69 -4.80
C ALA A 38 5.35 -12.10 -4.01
N ALA A 39 4.18 -11.97 -4.65
CA ALA A 39 3.00 -11.39 -4.01
C ALA A 39 2.65 -12.13 -2.70
N THR A 40 2.52 -11.36 -1.61
CA THR A 40 2.11 -11.86 -0.29
C THR A 40 1.00 -10.98 0.29
N ALA A 41 0.13 -11.55 1.12
CA ALA A 41 -0.89 -10.79 1.85
C ALA A 41 -0.33 -10.11 3.12
N ASP A 42 0.86 -10.51 3.55
CA ASP A 42 1.48 -10.01 4.77
C ASP A 42 2.48 -8.88 4.46
N GLY A 43 2.03 -7.65 4.65
CA GLY A 43 2.83 -6.46 4.42
C GLY A 43 3.99 -6.29 5.41
N GLU A 44 3.84 -6.77 6.64
CA GLU A 44 4.90 -6.72 7.66
C GLU A 44 5.97 -7.75 7.35
N GLN A 45 5.59 -8.97 6.96
CA GLN A 45 6.55 -9.95 6.47
C GLN A 45 7.28 -9.45 5.22
N ALA A 46 6.59 -8.73 4.32
CA ALA A 46 7.24 -8.10 3.17
C ALA A 46 8.29 -7.05 3.56
N ASP A 47 8.09 -6.34 4.69
CA ASP A 47 9.10 -5.44 5.26
C ASP A 47 10.30 -6.23 5.78
N VAL A 48 10.04 -7.27 6.57
CA VAL A 48 11.07 -8.15 7.16
C VAL A 48 11.94 -8.75 6.06
N ASP A 49 11.36 -9.28 4.99
CA ASP A 49 12.10 -9.87 3.87
C ASP A 49 13.05 -8.85 3.20
N CYS A 50 12.63 -7.59 3.07
CA CYS A 50 13.50 -6.52 2.58
C CYS A 50 14.63 -6.21 3.57
N ILE A 51 14.32 -6.14 4.87
CA ILE A 51 15.29 -5.89 5.95
C ILE A 51 16.34 -7.01 6.00
N GLU A 52 15.92 -8.26 5.94
CA GLU A 52 16.81 -9.43 5.90
C GLU A 52 17.71 -9.39 4.66
N HIS A 53 17.15 -9.03 3.49
CA HIS A 53 17.95 -8.84 2.28
C HIS A 53 19.00 -7.74 2.47
N THR A 54 18.63 -6.60 3.05
CA THR A 54 19.58 -5.51 3.38
C THR A 54 20.66 -6.00 4.34
N ALA A 55 20.29 -6.70 5.42
CA ALA A 55 21.24 -7.20 6.40
C ALA A 55 22.25 -8.19 5.77
N ALA A 56 21.80 -9.03 4.85
CA ALA A 56 22.65 -10.02 4.18
C ALA A 56 23.58 -9.44 3.10
N THR A 57 23.20 -8.33 2.47
CA THR A 57 23.86 -7.84 1.24
C THR A 57 24.35 -6.39 1.28
N GLY A 58 23.86 -5.59 2.23
CA GLY A 58 24.04 -4.13 2.27
C GLY A 58 23.14 -3.36 1.30
N HIS A 59 22.26 -4.03 0.56
CA HIS A 59 21.36 -3.38 -0.40
C HIS A 59 20.17 -2.70 0.30
N GLY A 60 20.10 -1.36 0.27
CA GLY A 60 19.11 -0.59 1.04
C GLY A 60 17.97 0.04 0.25
N ILE A 61 17.88 -0.19 -1.07
CA ILE A 61 16.88 0.48 -1.93
C ILE A 61 16.01 -0.57 -2.62
N PHE A 62 14.69 -0.45 -2.44
CA PHE A 62 13.70 -1.38 -2.98
C PHE A 62 12.56 -0.63 -3.68
N SER A 63 12.06 -1.21 -4.78
CA SER A 63 10.76 -0.86 -5.35
C SER A 63 9.73 -1.76 -4.69
N ARG A 64 8.69 -1.17 -4.13
CA ARG A 64 7.60 -1.89 -3.47
C ARG A 64 6.25 -1.46 -4.01
N ALA A 65 5.33 -2.41 -4.12
CA ALA A 65 3.95 -2.14 -4.50
C ALA A 65 2.99 -2.86 -3.56
N CYS A 66 1.86 -2.21 -3.27
CA CYS A 66 0.70 -2.80 -2.62
C CYS A 66 -0.49 -2.62 -3.57
N GLU A 67 -1.15 -3.72 -3.91
CA GLU A 67 -2.41 -3.71 -4.63
C GLU A 67 -3.52 -4.11 -3.67
N ALA A 68 -4.58 -3.31 -3.59
CA ALA A 68 -5.69 -3.57 -2.67
C ALA A 68 -6.98 -2.93 -3.18
N VAL A 69 -8.12 -3.52 -2.83
CA VAL A 69 -9.43 -2.92 -3.10
C VAL A 69 -9.63 -1.75 -2.14
N SER A 70 -9.96 -0.60 -2.69
CA SER A 70 -10.16 0.64 -1.93
C SER A 70 -11.61 1.07 -1.94
N VAL A 71 -12.06 1.64 -0.83
CA VAL A 71 -13.37 2.28 -0.67
C VAL A 71 -13.21 3.75 -0.34
N VAL A 72 -14.15 4.56 -0.82
CA VAL A 72 -14.25 5.99 -0.48
C VAL A 72 -15.29 6.15 0.61
N VAL A 73 -14.90 6.73 1.75
CA VAL A 73 -15.77 6.94 2.91
C VAL A 73 -15.72 8.38 3.38
N PRO A 74 -16.79 8.94 3.98
CA PRO A 74 -16.73 10.24 4.62
C PRO A 74 -15.66 10.26 5.72
N LYS A 75 -14.97 11.39 5.88
CA LYS A 75 -14.17 11.66 7.07
C LYS A 75 -15.14 11.90 8.23
N THR A 76 -15.11 11.03 9.23
CA THR A 76 -15.74 11.25 10.54
C THR A 76 -14.93 12.21 11.38
#